data_AF-A0A1E3X4U3-F1
#
_entry.id   AF-A0A1E3X4U3-F1
#
_cell.length_a   1.000
_cell.length_b   1.000
_cell.length_c   1.000
_cell.angle_alpha   90.00
_cell.angle_beta   90.00
_cell.angle_gamma   90.00
#
_symmetry.space_group_name_H-M   'P 1'
#
loop_
_entity.id
_entity.type
_entity.pdbx_description
1 polymer ?
#
loop_
_entity_poly.entity_id
_entity_poly.type
_entity_poly.pdbx_seq_one_letter_code
_entity_poly.pdbx_strand_id
1 'polypeptide(L)' 'MNRKLDTTIALKHIDVLERKLIRLKRDILHGLAVMKKSKKIKPSLFGSVRGGDVTEEMIEESKKNLFRKWVTSLE' A
#
# COMPACT_ATOMS: atom_id res chain seq x y z
N MET A 1 -17.25 4.63 -54.08
CA MET A 1 -17.62 3.81 -52.91
C MET A 1 -16.44 3.62 -51.91
N ASN A 2 -15.59 4.62 -51.64
CA ASN A 2 -14.43 4.46 -50.72
C ASN A 2 -14.54 5.18 -49.37
N ARG A 3 -15.32 6.27 -49.26
CA ARG A 3 -15.35 7.11 -48.05
C ARG A 3 -15.74 6.38 -46.76
N LYS A 4 -16.56 5.33 -46.87
CA LYS A 4 -17.04 4.54 -45.72
C LYS A 4 -15.95 3.60 -45.16
N LEU A 5 -15.04 3.18 -46.04
CA LEU A 5 -13.88 2.35 -45.70
C LEU A 5 -12.77 3.23 -45.09
N ASP A 6 -12.58 4.43 -45.64
CA ASP A 6 -11.64 5.41 -45.10
C ASP A 6 -12.02 5.89 -43.69
N THR A 7 -13.31 6.14 -43.44
CA THR A 7 -13.78 6.55 -42.11
C THR A 7 -13.66 5.43 -41.07
N THR A 8 -13.89 4.18 -41.45
CA THR A 8 -13.73 3.05 -40.52
C THR A 8 -12.27 2.80 -40.16
N ILE A 9 -11.35 3.01 -41.10
CA ILE A 9 -9.90 2.97 -40.83
C ILE A 9 -9.50 4.11 -39.88
N ALA A 10 -10.00 5.34 -40.12
CA ALA A 10 -9.73 6.49 -39.27
C ALA A 10 -10.22 6.27 -37.83
N LEU A 11 -11.44 5.75 -37.66
CA LEU A 11 -12.00 5.44 -36.33
C LEU A 11 -11.17 4.41 -35.57
N LYS A 12 -10.71 3.34 -36.24
CA LYS A 12 -9.81 2.36 -35.61
C LYS A 12 -8.50 2.99 -35.16
N HIS A 13 -7.98 3.94 -35.93
CA HIS A 13 -6.75 4.64 -35.59
C HIS A 13 -6.94 5.55 -34.37
N ILE A 14 -8.08 6.23 -34.28
CA ILE A 14 -8.49 7.03 -33.12
C ILE A 14 -8.56 6.14 -31.86
N ASP A 15 -9.23 4.99 -31.92
CA ASP A 15 -9.33 4.06 -30.77
C ASP A 15 -7.96 3.56 -30.27
N VAL A 16 -7.00 3.38 -31.18
CA VAL A 16 -5.63 3.00 -30.81
C VAL A 16 -4.90 4.16 -30.13
N LEU A 17 -5.07 5.39 -30.64
CA LEU A 17 -4.48 6.59 -30.06
C LEU A 17 -5.05 6.92 -28.68
N GLU A 18 -6.35 6.79 -28.48
CA GLU A 18 -6.99 7.00 -27.17
C GLU A 18 -6.45 6.03 -26.12
N ARG A 19 -6.33 4.74 -26.47
CA ARG A 19 -5.73 3.74 -25.57
C ARG A 19 -4.26 4.05 -25.25
N LYS A 20 -3.49 4.55 -26.21
CA LYS A 20 -2.10 4.98 -25.97
C LYS A 20 -2.04 6.19 -25.04
N LEU A 21 -2.92 7.18 -25.20
CA LEU A 21 -3.01 8.34 -24.31
C LEU A 21 -3.35 7.94 -22.87
N ILE A 22 -4.29 7.02 -22.68
CA ILE A 22 -4.65 6.53 -21.34
C ILE A 22 -3.47 5.81 -20.68
N ARG A 23 -2.74 4.98 -21.45
CA ARG A 23 -1.54 4.30 -20.95
C ARG A 23 -0.46 5.30 -20.55
N LEU A 24 -0.17 6.28 -21.41
CA LEU A 24 0.83 7.30 -21.13
C LEU A 24 0.47 8.13 -19.90
N LYS A 25 -0.79 8.56 -19.76
CA LYS A 25 -1.29 9.26 -18.57
C LYS A 25 -1.08 8.41 -17.31
N ARG A 26 -1.41 7.13 -17.36
CA ARG A 26 -1.20 6.19 -16.25
C ARG A 26 0.28 6.08 -15.90
N ASP A 27 1.15 5.89 -16.89
CA ASP A 27 2.59 5.71 -16.67
C ASP A 27 3.22 6.96 -16.06
N ILE A 28 2.83 8.16 -16.51
CA ILE A 28 3.24 9.44 -15.92
C ILE A 28 2.77 9.54 -14.46
N LEU A 29 1.50 9.26 -14.19
CA LEU A 29 0.95 9.32 -12.84
C LEU A 29 1.62 8.30 -11.90
N HIS A 30 1.89 7.08 -12.38
CA HIS A 30 2.63 6.08 -11.61
C HIS A 30 4.08 6.50 -11.38
N GLY A 31 4.77 7.02 -12.40
CA GLY A 31 6.14 7.54 -12.25
C GLY A 31 6.20 8.65 -11.20
N LEU A 32 5.29 9.63 -11.26
CA LEU A 32 5.21 10.72 -10.30
C LEU A 32 4.79 10.26 -8.89
N ALA A 33 3.85 9.31 -8.78
CA ALA A 33 3.40 8.76 -7.50
C ALA A 33 4.48 7.91 -6.82
N VAL A 34 5.28 7.17 -7.61
CA VAL A 34 6.46 6.44 -7.11
C VAL A 34 7.54 7.42 -6.67
N MET A 35 7.78 8.50 -7.42
CA MET A 35 8.77 9.53 -7.06
C MET A 35 8.36 10.33 -5.81
N LYS A 36 7.07 10.62 -5.62
CA LYS A 36 6.54 11.28 -4.40
C LYS A 36 6.46 10.38 -3.18
N LYS A 37 6.45 9.05 -3.34
CA LYS A 37 6.62 8.11 -2.22
C LYS A 37 8.10 8.02 -1.87
N SER A 38 8.69 9.12 -1.41
CA SER A 38 9.76 9.03 -0.42
C SER A 38 9.22 8.10 0.66
N LYS A 39 9.90 6.98 0.84
CA LYS A 39 9.55 5.87 1.73
C LYS A 39 9.40 6.43 3.16
N LYS A 40 8.24 7.01 3.48
CA LYS A 40 7.87 7.33 4.86
C LYS A 40 7.80 5.97 5.51
N ILE A 41 8.88 5.63 6.21
CA ILE A 41 8.92 4.51 7.14
C ILE A 41 7.70 4.73 8.02
N LYS A 42 6.65 3.95 7.78
CA LYS A 42 5.47 4.01 8.63
C LYS A 42 5.99 3.56 9.99
N PRO A 43 5.94 4.40 11.05
CA PRO A 43 6.13 3.85 12.37
C PRO A 43 5.08 2.74 12.51
N SER A 44 5.51 1.56 12.98
CA SER A 44 4.61 0.48 13.38
C SER A 44 3.43 1.08 14.17
N LEU A 45 2.23 0.54 13.99
CA LEU A 45 1.00 1.06 14.60
C LEU A 45 1.08 1.19 16.13
N PHE A 46 2.06 0.51 16.75
CA PHE A 46 2.32 0.50 18.20
C PHE A 46 3.63 1.20 18.61
N GLY A 47 4.29 1.90 17.70
CA GLY A 47 5.70 2.25 17.87
C GLY A 47 6.56 1.00 17.74
N SER A 48 7.61 1.04 16.93
CA SER A 48 8.51 -0.11 16.83
C SER A 48 9.43 -0.09 18.04
N VAL A 49 9.04 -0.75 19.14
CA VAL A 49 9.95 -1.09 20.22
C VAL A 49 10.98 -2.05 19.62
N ARG A 50 12.27 -1.70 19.62
CA ARG A 50 13.32 -2.63 19.18
C ARG A 50 13.42 -3.74 20.23
N GLY A 51 13.79 -4.94 19.84
CA GLY A 51 13.94 -6.06 20.79
C GLY A 51 14.94 -5.76 21.92
N GLY A 52 15.88 -4.83 21.72
CA GLY A 52 16.81 -4.36 22.76
C GLY A 52 16.24 -3.30 23.72
N ASP A 53 15.07 -2.75 23.43
CA ASP A 53 14.35 -1.81 24.31
C ASP A 53 13.46 -2.56 25.32
N VAL A 54 13.37 -3.89 25.20
CA VAL A 54 12.63 -4.76 26.13
C VAL A 54 13.62 -5.36 27.12
N THR A 55 13.54 -4.94 28.38
CA THR A 55 14.34 -5.55 29.46
C THR A 55 13.68 -6.80 30.01
N GLU A 56 14.48 -7.70 30.62
CA GLU A 56 13.95 -8.92 31.25
C GLU A 56 12.93 -8.58 32.36
N GLU A 57 13.15 -7.47 33.06
CA GLU A 57 12.24 -6.96 34.10
C GLU A 57 10.85 -6.62 33.53
N MET A 58 10.79 -5.99 32.36
CA MET A 58 9.53 -5.66 31.68
C MET A 58 8.77 -6.93 31.23
N ILE A 59 9.51 -7.97 30.83
CA ILE A 59 8.92 -9.26 30.44
C ILE A 59 8.32 -9.94 31.67
N GLU A 60 9.07 -9.97 32.77
CA GLU A 60 8.65 -10.64 33.99
C GLU A 60 7.46 -9.94 34.67
N GLU A 61 7.46 -8.60 34.67
CA GLU A 61 6.31 -7.82 35.13
C GLU A 61 5.06 -8.05 34.26
N SER A 62 5.24 -8.13 32.93
CA SER A 62 4.14 -8.43 32.01
C SER A 62 3.56 -9.82 32.22
N LYS A 63 4.40 -10.84 32.46
CA LYS A 63 3.95 -12.19 32.81
C LYS A 63 3.15 -12.19 34.10
N LYS A 64 3.66 -11.56 35.16
CA LYS A 64 2.96 -11.47 36.46
C LYS A 64 1.59 -10.78 36.32
N ASN A 65 1.52 -9.69 35.57
CA ASN A 65 0.27 -8.97 35.32
C ASN A 65 -0.71 -9.78 34.47
N LEU A 66 -0.21 -10.54 33.50
CA LEU A 66 -1.04 -11.39 32.65
C LEU A 66 -1.71 -12.49 33.47
N PHE A 67 -0.98 -13.16 34.37
CA PHE A 67 -1.47 -14.31 35.12
C PHE A 67 -2.19 -13.96 36.44
N ARG A 68 -2.03 -12.75 36.99
CA ARG A 68 -2.75 -12.33 38.21
C ARG A 68 -4.28 -12.29 38.07
N LYS A 69 -4.80 -11.96 36.88
CA LYS A 69 -6.27 -11.90 36.65
C LYS A 69 -6.94 -13.27 36.51
N TRP A 70 -6.20 -14.31 36.15
CA TRP A 70 -6.78 -15.64 35.89
C TRP A 70 -6.94 -16.48 37.16
N VAL A 71 -6.15 -16.21 38.21
CA VAL A 71 -6.20 -16.98 39.47
C VAL A 71 -7.37 -16.55 40.36
N THR A 72 -7.83 -15.30 40.30
CA THR A 72 -8.98 -14.82 41.09
C THR A 72 -10.35 -15.13 40.45
N SER A 73 -10.39 -15.77 39.28
CA SER A 73 -11.65 -16.12 38.60
C SER A 73 -12.03 -17.60 38.75
N LEU A 74 -11.33 -18.33 39.63
CA LEU A 74 -11.51 -19.77 39.89
C LEU A 74 -11.77 -20.10 41.37
N GLU A 75 -12.16 -19.13 42.20
CA GLU A 75 -12.76 -19.37 43.54
C GLU A 75 -14.22 -18.93 43.56
#